data_AF-A0A9X2VYX9-F1
#
_entry.id   AF-A0A9X2VYX9-F1
#
_cell.length_a   1.000
_cell.length_b   1.000
_cell.length_c   1.000
_cell.angle_alpha   90.00
_cell.angle_beta   90.00
_cell.angle_gamma   90.00
#
_symmetry.space_group_name_H-M   'P 1'
#
loop_
_entity.id
_entity.type
_entity.pdbx_description
1 polymer ?
#
loop_
_entity_poly.entity_id
_entity_poly.type
_entity_poly.pdbx_seq_one_letter_code
_entity_poly.pdbx_strand_id
1 'polypeptide(L)'
;MTRPFIAALALASLAAPAFAESVPADIAEGRLRGCLLASATSPTQSDLNAKVIEARAFCGAQIKRVRENRAAAASTASAKAEAGRKLDAEIAQAVANFSGLTS
;
A
#
# COMPACT_ATOMS: atom_id res chain seq x y z
N MET A 1 8.39 36.04 -43.83
CA MET A 1 7.77 35.48 -42.61
C MET A 1 8.18 34.02 -42.50
N THR A 2 8.64 33.64 -41.32
CA THR A 2 9.47 32.48 -40.99
C THR A 2 8.67 31.23 -40.58
N ARG A 3 9.13 30.08 -41.10
CA ARG A 3 9.13 28.70 -40.56
C ARG A 3 7.84 27.84 -40.56
N PRO A 4 7.87 26.66 -41.24
CA PRO A 4 6.99 25.52 -40.99
C PRO A 4 7.63 24.59 -39.95
N PHE A 5 6.91 24.18 -38.90
CA PHE A 5 7.32 23.10 -38.00
C PHE A 5 6.09 22.57 -37.25
N ILE A 6 5.51 21.47 -37.71
CA ILE A 6 4.80 20.56 -36.81
C ILE A 6 5.34 19.17 -37.10
N ALA A 7 6.46 18.87 -36.46
CA ALA A 7 6.96 17.52 -36.27
C ALA A 7 6.94 17.25 -34.77
N ALA A 8 6.58 16.01 -34.43
CA ALA A 8 6.67 15.37 -33.11
C ALA A 8 5.64 15.84 -32.08
N LEU A 9 4.75 14.94 -31.66
CA LEU A 9 5.16 13.93 -30.68
C LEU A 9 4.35 12.66 -30.93
N ALA A 10 5.09 11.56 -31.13
CA ALA A 10 4.57 10.23 -30.98
C ALA A 10 3.85 10.16 -29.63
N LEU A 11 2.55 9.90 -29.65
CA LEU A 11 1.87 9.27 -28.53
C LEU A 11 2.57 7.93 -28.35
N ALA A 12 3.64 7.95 -27.55
CA ALA A 12 4.11 6.80 -26.82
C ALA A 12 2.86 6.24 -26.17
N SER A 13 2.31 5.23 -26.82
CA SER A 13 1.35 4.33 -26.22
C SER A 13 2.16 3.74 -25.07
N LEU A 14 2.03 4.33 -23.88
CA LEU A 14 2.44 3.68 -22.66
C LEU A 14 1.56 2.44 -22.59
N ALA A 15 2.02 1.38 -23.25
CA ALA A 15 1.78 0.02 -22.84
C ALA A 15 2.29 -0.04 -21.40
N ALA A 16 1.44 0.39 -20.47
CA ALA A 16 1.54 -0.02 -19.09
C ALA A 16 1.66 -1.55 -19.18
N PRO A 17 2.75 -2.15 -18.69
CA PRO A 17 2.86 -3.59 -18.76
C PRO A 17 1.66 -4.16 -18.00
N ALA A 18 0.74 -4.78 -18.73
CA ALA A 18 -0.33 -5.60 -18.19
C ALA A 18 0.24 -6.93 -17.67
N PHE A 19 1.38 -6.88 -16.98
CA PHE A 19 1.83 -7.98 -16.15
C PHE A 19 1.02 -7.90 -14.86
N ALA A 20 -0.18 -8.47 -14.93
CA ALA A 20 -0.82 -9.06 -13.76
C ALA A 20 -0.02 -10.31 -13.33
N GLU A 21 1.28 -10.16 -13.15
CA GLU A 21 2.08 -11.12 -12.41
C GLU A 21 1.56 -11.02 -10.97
N SER A 22 1.07 -12.12 -10.41
CA SER A 22 0.71 -12.15 -8.99
C SER A 22 1.94 -11.73 -8.19
N VAL A 23 1.92 -10.51 -7.63
CA VAL A 23 3.03 -10.00 -6.82
C VAL A 23 3.25 -11.00 -5.68
N PRO A 24 4.45 -11.59 -5.57
CA PRO A 24 4.74 -12.56 -4.52
C PRO A 24 4.39 -12.01 -3.14
N ALA A 25 3.91 -12.87 -2.24
CA ALA A 25 3.37 -12.45 -0.95
C ALA A 25 4.41 -11.66 -0.13
N ASP A 26 5.67 -12.12 -0.14
CA ASP A 26 6.80 -11.46 0.50
C ASP A 26 7.07 -10.05 -0.05
N ILE A 27 6.97 -9.87 -1.36
CA ILE A 27 7.14 -8.56 -2.00
C ILE A 27 5.98 -7.63 -1.63
N ALA A 28 4.75 -8.14 -1.57
CA ALA A 28 3.59 -7.36 -1.15
C ALA A 28 3.71 -6.89 0.31
N GLU A 29 4.15 -7.77 1.21
CA GLU A 29 4.41 -7.47 2.62
C GLU A 29 5.54 -6.45 2.79
N GLY A 30 6.64 -6.61 2.04
CA GLY A 30 7.76 -5.67 2.04
C GLY A 30 7.34 -4.27 1.59
N ARG A 31 6.53 -4.19 0.52
CA ARG A 31 5.95 -2.91 0.04
C ARG A 31 5.06 -2.27 1.10
N LEU A 32 4.15 -3.04 1.70
CA LEU A 32 3.29 -2.56 2.78
C LEU A 32 4.12 -1.97 3.93
N ARG A 33 5.15 -2.70 4.40
CA ARG A 33 6.03 -2.23 5.46
C ARG A 33 6.72 -0.91 5.10
N GLY A 34 7.22 -0.79 3.87
CA GLY A 34 7.85 0.44 3.38
C GLY A 34 6.91 1.64 3.36
N CYS A 35 5.66 1.44 2.96
CA CYS A 35 4.66 2.51 2.98
C CYS A 35 4.23 2.89 4.39
N LEU A 36 4.05 1.90 5.28
CA LEU A 36 3.73 2.17 6.68
C LEU A 36 4.84 2.97 7.36
N LEU A 37 6.10 2.67 7.06
CA LEU A 37 7.23 3.46 7.56
C LEU A 37 7.15 4.91 7.04
N ALA A 38 7.00 5.10 5.73
CA ALA A 38 6.94 6.43 5.12
C ALA A 38 5.77 7.28 5.64
N SER A 39 4.60 6.67 5.86
CA SER A 39 3.43 7.36 6.41
C SER A 39 3.56 7.67 7.90
N ALA A 40 4.07 6.73 8.69
CA ALA A 40 4.21 6.89 10.14
C ALA A 40 5.25 7.96 10.53
N THR A 41 6.25 8.21 9.68
CA THR A 41 7.24 9.28 9.88
C THR A 41 6.73 10.68 9.54
N SER A 42 5.52 10.81 8.99
CA SER A 42 4.94 12.13 8.70
C SER A 42 4.68 12.90 10.01
N PRO A 43 5.04 14.20 10.11
CA PRO A 43 4.83 14.98 11.34
C PRO A 43 3.38 15.45 11.54
N THR A 44 2.46 15.10 10.63
CA THR A 44 1.08 15.63 10.54
C THR A 44 0.14 15.26 11.69
N GLN A 45 0.42 14.19 12.44
CA GLN A 45 -0.48 13.68 13.47
C GLN A 45 0.31 13.30 14.72
N SER A 46 -0.16 13.72 15.90
CA SER A 46 0.45 13.38 17.20
C SER A 46 -0.34 12.30 17.96
N ASP A 47 -1.54 11.98 17.50
CA ASP A 47 -2.39 10.91 18.05
C ASP A 47 -2.17 9.60 17.27
N LEU A 48 -2.00 8.49 17.98
CA LEU A 48 -1.73 7.19 17.37
C LEU A 48 -2.91 6.72 16.51
N ASN A 49 -4.15 6.95 16.93
CA ASN A 49 -5.32 6.52 16.17
C ASN A 49 -5.43 7.30 14.86
N ALA A 50 -5.26 8.63 14.91
CA ALA A 50 -5.19 9.48 13.74
C ALA A 50 -4.05 9.06 12.80
N LYS A 51 -2.89 8.68 13.34
CA LYS A 51 -1.78 8.14 12.55
C LYS A 51 -2.11 6.82 11.85
N VAL A 52 -2.79 5.90 12.54
CA VAL A 52 -3.23 4.64 11.94
C VAL A 52 -4.25 4.87 10.83
N ILE A 53 -5.18 5.81 11.02
CA ILE A 53 -6.16 6.19 9.98
C ILE A 53 -5.45 6.78 8.75
N GLU A 54 -4.52 7.72 8.96
CA GLU A 54 -3.72 8.33 7.91
C GLU A 54 -2.90 7.29 7.14
N ALA A 55 -2.20 6.40 7.85
CA ALA A 55 -1.41 5.33 7.25
C ALA A 55 -2.29 4.37 6.43
N ARG A 56 -3.50 4.05 6.90
CA ARG A 56 -4.46 3.21 6.15
C ARG A 56 -4.96 3.91 4.89
N ALA A 57 -5.23 5.20 4.96
CA ALA A 57 -5.64 5.98 3.79
C ALA A 57 -4.50 6.06 2.76
N PHE A 58 -3.27 6.31 3.20
CA PHE A 58 -2.10 6.43 2.34
C PHE A 58 -1.67 5.08 1.73
N CYS A 59 -1.66 4.01 2.52
CA CYS A 59 -1.19 2.68 2.10
C CYS A 59 -2.31 1.73 1.63
N GLY A 60 -3.53 2.24 1.40
CA GLY A 60 -4.72 1.43 1.15
C GLY A 60 -4.58 0.40 0.02
N ALA A 61 -3.92 0.76 -1.08
CA ALA A 61 -3.68 -0.16 -2.19
C ALA A 61 -2.81 -1.37 -1.79
N GLN A 62 -1.80 -1.15 -0.95
CA GLN A 62 -0.87 -2.19 -0.51
C GLN A 62 -1.50 -3.08 0.56
N ILE A 63 -2.27 -2.48 1.48
CA ILE A 63 -3.07 -3.20 2.46
C ILE A 63 -4.06 -4.14 1.75
N LYS A 64 -4.73 -3.66 0.71
CA LYS A 64 -5.66 -4.46 -0.09
C LYS A 64 -4.95 -5.67 -0.72
N ARG A 65 -3.78 -5.46 -1.33
CA ARG A 65 -2.99 -6.55 -1.93
C ARG A 65 -2.56 -7.60 -0.92
N VAL A 66 -2.03 -7.20 0.23
CA VAL A 66 -1.65 -8.13 1.30
C VAL A 66 -2.87 -8.90 1.83
N ARG A 67 -4.00 -8.20 2.00
CA ARG A 67 -5.26 -8.83 2.42
C ARG A 67 -5.73 -9.88 1.42
N GLU A 68 -5.66 -9.59 0.12
CA GLU A 68 -5.99 -10.55 -0.95
C GLU A 68 -5.08 -11.77 -0.91
N ASN A 69 -3.76 -11.56 -0.80
CA ASN A 69 -2.78 -12.65 -0.72
C ASN A 69 -3.01 -13.55 0.50
N ARG A 70 -3.25 -12.97 1.67
CA ARG A 70 -3.54 -13.73 2.90
C ARG A 70 -4.90 -14.42 2.83
N ALA A 71 -5.90 -13.80 2.21
CA ALA A 71 -7.20 -14.41 2.00
C ALA A 71 -7.14 -15.57 0.99
N ALA A 72 -6.29 -15.50 -0.02
CA ALA A 72 -6.06 -16.59 -0.97
C ALA A 72 -5.41 -17.81 -0.30
N ALA A 73 -4.57 -17.60 0.72
CA ALA A 73 -3.97 -18.67 1.51
C ALA A 73 -4.95 -19.30 2.54
N ALA A 74 -6.12 -18.70 2.76
CA ALA A 74 -7.11 -19.15 3.72
C ALA A 74 -8.23 -19.98 3.06
N SER A 75 -8.48 -21.17 3.58
CA SER A 75 -9.44 -22.14 3.01
C SER A 75 -10.90 -21.88 3.41
N THR A 76 -11.15 -21.14 4.49
CA THR A 76 -12.51 -20.89 5.02
C THR A 76 -12.80 -19.39 5.14
N ALA A 77 -14.09 -19.03 5.14
CA ALA A 77 -14.51 -17.65 5.36
C ALA A 77 -14.08 -17.11 6.74
N SER A 78 -14.09 -17.95 7.77
CA SER A 78 -13.61 -17.59 9.11
C SER A 78 -12.11 -17.29 9.11
N ALA A 79 -11.30 -18.12 8.45
CA ALA A 79 -9.85 -17.91 8.34
C ALA A 79 -9.52 -16.64 7.53
N LYS A 80 -10.29 -16.33 6.48
CA LYS A 80 -10.14 -15.07 5.72
C LYS A 80 -10.42 -13.85 6.60
N ALA A 81 -11.49 -13.90 7.39
CA ALA A 81 -11.83 -12.81 8.32
C ALA A 81 -10.77 -12.64 9.41
N GLU A 82 -10.25 -13.74 9.95
CA GLU A 82 -9.16 -13.74 10.93
C GLU A 82 -7.87 -13.15 10.35
N ALA A 83 -7.49 -13.55 9.13
CA ALA A 83 -6.32 -13.00 8.44
C ALA A 83 -6.43 -11.48 8.24
N GLY A 84 -7.64 -10.99 7.92
CA GLY A 84 -7.93 -9.56 7.83
C GLY A 84 -7.77 -8.83 9.17
N ARG A 85 -8.36 -9.36 10.26
CA ARG A 85 -8.22 -8.76 11.61
C ARG A 85 -6.77 -8.75 12.09
N LYS A 86 -6.04 -9.82 11.82
CA LYS A 86 -4.62 -9.93 12.16
C LYS A 86 -3.79 -8.89 11.42
N LEU A 87 -4.04 -8.72 10.11
CA LEU A 87 -3.41 -7.67 9.32
C LEU A 87 -3.70 -6.27 9.89
N ASP A 88 -4.95 -6.01 10.29
CA ASP A 88 -5.33 -4.70 10.86
C ASP A 88 -4.61 -4.40 12.18
N ALA A 89 -4.41 -5.42 13.02
CA ALA A 89 -3.64 -5.32 14.26
C ALA A 89 -2.13 -5.10 13.99
N GLU A 90 -1.56 -5.85 13.04
CA GLU A 90 -0.15 -5.70 12.62
C GLU A 90 0.13 -4.30 12.06
N ILE A 91 -0.80 -3.74 11.28
CA ILE A 91 -0.70 -2.36 10.78
C ILE A 91 -0.67 -1.37 11.94
N ALA A 92 -1.59 -1.49 12.91
CA ALA A 92 -1.64 -0.59 14.06
C ALA A 92 -0.34 -0.66 14.87
N GLN A 93 0.16 -1.87 15.11
CA GLN A 93 1.42 -2.09 15.82
C GLN A 93 2.62 -1.53 15.05
N ALA A 94 2.68 -1.72 13.73
CA ALA A 94 3.75 -1.19 12.90
C ALA A 94 3.78 0.35 12.94
N VAL A 95 2.61 0.99 12.82
CA VAL A 95 2.49 2.46 12.89
C VAL A 95 2.91 2.97 14.27
N ALA A 96 2.50 2.33 15.36
CA ALA A 96 2.94 2.68 16.72
C ALA A 96 4.47 2.63 16.83
N ASN A 97 5.06 1.51 16.38
CA ASN A 97 6.51 1.32 16.44
C ASN A 97 7.28 2.35 15.59
N PHE A 98 6.79 2.68 14.39
CA PHE A 98 7.45 3.62 13.49
C PHE A 98 7.27 5.09 13.87
N SER A 99 6.11 5.44 14.44
CA SER A 99 5.83 6.81 14.88
C SER A 99 6.40 7.12 16.27
N GLY A 100 6.73 6.08 17.05
CA GLY A 100 7.14 6.23 18.45
C GLY A 100 5.98 6.62 19.39
N LEU A 101 4.74 6.60 18.88
CA LEU A 101 3.54 6.89 19.65
C LEU A 101 3.06 5.62 20.35
N THR A 102 2.66 5.76 21.62
CA THR A 102 2.02 4.70 22.39
C THR A 102 0.56 5.06 22.66
N SER A 103 -0.31 4.06 22.73
CA SER A 103 -1.70 4.23 23.21
C SER A 103 -1.74 4.63 24.68
#